data_AF-A0A915C365-F1
#
_entry.id   AF-A0A915C365-F1
#
_cell.length_a   1.000
_cell.length_b   1.000
_cell.length_c   1.000
_cell.angle_alpha   90.00
_cell.angle_beta   90.00
_cell.angle_gamma   90.00
#
_symmetry.space_group_name_H-M   'P 1'
#
loop_
_entity.id
_entity.type
_entity.pdbx_description
1 polymer ?
#
loop_
_entity_poly.entity_id
_entity_poly.type
_entity_poly.pdbx_seq_one_letter_code
_entity_poly.pdbx_strand_id
1 'polypeptide(L)'
;MHEKNGDDSIRERSFPESFPRIDAQNTHWIRLFVEFMLKNKPCILRASLTNTWPSRKKWIKQTDSSEEINLDFISDKYGNMKVPLMDEACGDYRTVLLSDYIEYMKLHKDVDADAKYVKDWHFQKDSGTSYDEYNLHSFLRFDWINNEKWSNGNDDPLGDYRFVYFGVKGSWTIFHSDVMSSYSWSANICGRKLWYFVPPGNEEFFRRDRNGFIEDIRIAKEKWLKANVVQFVQLPGEIVFVPSNWYHQVHNLVGRRHFN
;
A
#
# COMPACT_ATOMS: atom_id res chain seq x y z
N MET A 1 13.76 57.26 -20.20
CA MET A 1 12.53 56.75 -19.57
C MET A 1 12.48 55.27 -19.84
N HIS A 2 12.55 54.47 -18.79
CA HIS A 2 12.45 53.02 -18.82
C HIS A 2 11.06 52.59 -19.24
N GLU A 3 10.96 51.60 -20.14
CA GLU A 3 9.83 50.68 -20.11
C GLU A 3 10.31 49.27 -20.52
N LYS A 4 9.80 48.31 -19.77
CA LYS A 4 10.42 47.01 -19.45
C LYS A 4 10.11 45.97 -20.52
N ASN A 5 11.13 45.19 -20.87
CA ASN A 5 10.97 43.85 -21.43
C ASN A 5 10.19 42.98 -20.43
N GLY A 6 8.98 42.59 -20.79
CA GLY A 6 8.23 41.52 -20.13
C GLY A 6 8.73 40.17 -20.66
N ASP A 7 9.81 39.68 -20.05
CA ASP A 7 10.21 38.28 -20.18
C ASP A 7 9.25 37.44 -19.31
N ASP A 8 8.12 37.04 -19.89
CA ASP A 8 7.24 36.00 -19.34
C ASP A 8 7.90 34.63 -19.55
N SER A 9 9.04 34.42 -18.87
CA SER A 9 9.53 33.08 -18.58
C SER A 9 8.64 32.48 -17.49
N ILE A 10 7.53 31.89 -17.92
CA ILE A 10 6.82 30.88 -17.14
C ILE A 10 7.86 29.81 -16.84
N ARG A 11 8.46 29.89 -15.66
CA ARG A 11 9.28 28.82 -15.11
C ARG A 11 8.37 27.59 -15.09
N GLU A 12 8.57 26.68 -16.02
CA GLU A 12 8.10 25.31 -15.93
C GLU A 12 8.47 24.83 -14.53
N ARG A 13 7.46 24.73 -13.65
CA ARG A 13 7.66 24.13 -12.34
C ARG A 13 8.08 22.70 -12.62
N SER A 14 9.36 22.43 -12.43
CA SER A 14 9.95 21.10 -12.46
C SER A 14 9.04 20.15 -11.71
N PHE A 15 8.69 19.01 -12.34
CA PHE A 15 8.07 17.89 -11.65
C PHE A 15 8.77 17.64 -10.31
N PRO A 16 8.02 17.32 -9.24
CA PRO A 16 8.64 17.16 -7.92
C PRO A 16 9.78 16.15 -8.00
N GLU A 17 10.87 16.41 -7.26
CA GLU A 17 11.94 15.46 -7.01
C GLU A 17 11.35 14.06 -6.83
N SER A 18 11.91 13.06 -7.52
CA SER A 18 11.41 11.68 -7.47
C SER A 18 11.11 11.26 -6.02
N PHE A 19 9.95 10.65 -5.79
CA PHE A 19 9.52 10.23 -4.45
C PHE A 19 10.65 9.47 -3.71
N PRO A 20 10.96 9.83 -2.45
CA PRO A 20 12.22 9.41 -1.82
C PRO A 20 12.29 7.90 -1.64
N ARG A 21 13.26 7.28 -2.32
CA ARG A 21 13.63 5.86 -2.14
C ARG A 21 14.89 5.73 -1.30
N ILE A 22 14.78 5.05 -0.17
CA ILE A 22 15.81 5.00 0.88
C ILE A 22 16.37 3.60 1.03
N ASP A 23 17.69 3.49 1.08
CA ASP A 23 18.35 2.24 1.45
C ASP A 23 18.47 2.16 2.98
N ALA A 24 17.46 1.56 3.60
CA ALA A 24 17.38 1.47 5.05
C ALA A 24 18.40 0.51 5.65
N GLN A 25 18.95 -0.45 4.89
CA GLN A 25 19.99 -1.36 5.40
C GLN A 25 21.26 -0.61 5.80
N ASN A 26 21.60 0.42 5.03
CA ASN A 26 22.80 1.23 5.22
C ASN A 26 22.51 2.56 5.93
N THR A 27 21.28 2.75 6.42
CA THR A 27 20.87 3.99 7.10
C THR A 27 20.44 3.69 8.53
N HIS A 28 21.15 4.28 9.50
CA HIS A 28 20.80 4.12 10.91
C HIS A 28 19.35 4.57 11.18
N TRP A 29 18.59 3.76 11.93
CA TRP A 29 17.14 3.97 12.13
C TRP A 29 16.78 5.34 12.71
N ILE A 30 17.63 5.92 13.58
CA ILE A 30 17.41 7.28 14.14
C ILE A 30 17.34 8.33 13.02
N ARG A 31 18.15 8.21 11.96
CA ARG A 31 18.09 9.15 10.84
C ARG A 31 16.76 9.03 10.10
N LEU A 32 16.28 7.80 9.90
CA LEU A 32 14.98 7.55 9.28
C LEU A 32 13.84 8.12 10.15
N PHE A 33 13.92 7.92 11.46
CA PHE A 33 12.97 8.47 12.42
C PHE A 33 12.90 10.00 12.35
N VAL A 34 14.05 10.68 12.41
CA VAL A 34 14.10 12.15 12.35
C VAL A 34 13.65 12.70 10.99
N GLU A 35 14.04 12.06 9.89
CA GLU A 35 13.75 12.59 8.55
C GLU A 35 12.33 12.31 8.06
N PHE A 36 11.75 11.17 8.44
CA PHE A 36 10.45 10.72 7.90
C PHE A 36 9.36 10.73 8.96
N MET A 37 9.59 10.12 10.11
CA MET A 37 8.55 10.03 11.15
C MET A 37 8.30 11.39 11.81
N LEU A 38 9.33 12.05 12.34
CA LEU A 38 9.16 13.35 13.01
C LEU A 38 8.73 14.48 12.07
N LYS A 39 9.14 14.43 10.80
CA LYS A 39 8.78 15.45 9.80
C LYS A 39 7.48 15.13 9.06
N ASN A 40 6.78 14.05 9.42
CA ASN A 40 5.58 13.56 8.75
C ASN A 40 5.75 13.43 7.22
N LYS A 41 6.87 12.86 6.77
CA LYS A 41 7.22 12.71 5.35
C LYS A 41 7.16 11.24 4.93
N PRO A 42 6.48 10.92 3.83
CA PRO A 42 6.40 9.56 3.35
C PRO A 42 7.69 9.18 2.62
N CYS A 43 7.98 7.88 2.55
CA CYS A 43 9.12 7.38 1.79
C CYS A 43 8.91 5.92 1.36
N ILE A 44 9.76 5.48 0.44
CA ILE A 44 9.85 4.08 0.02
C ILE A 44 11.17 3.52 0.54
N LEU A 45 11.11 2.45 1.34
CA LEU A 45 12.28 1.67 1.72
C LEU A 45 12.55 0.63 0.62
N ARG A 46 13.80 0.56 0.17
CA ARG A 46 14.20 -0.35 -0.91
C ARG A 46 14.00 -1.82 -0.56
N ALA A 47 13.87 -2.63 -1.61
CA ALA A 47 13.67 -4.07 -1.52
C ALA A 47 14.75 -4.83 -0.73
N SER A 48 15.95 -4.26 -0.60
CA SER A 48 17.01 -4.80 0.24
C SER A 48 16.50 -5.15 1.64
N LEU A 49 15.64 -4.31 2.22
CA LEU A 49 15.14 -4.47 3.59
C LEU A 49 14.31 -5.74 3.81
N THR A 50 13.69 -6.27 2.77
CA THR A 50 12.80 -7.44 2.87
C THR A 50 13.40 -8.73 2.31
N ASN A 51 14.63 -8.70 1.77
CA ASN A 51 15.24 -9.85 1.08
C ASN A 51 15.34 -11.13 1.91
N THR A 52 15.41 -11.02 3.24
CA THR A 52 15.51 -12.16 4.16
C THR A 52 14.15 -12.68 4.62
N TRP A 53 13.04 -12.03 4.26
CA TRP A 53 11.71 -12.41 4.71
C TRP A 53 11.29 -13.77 4.14
N PRO A 54 10.77 -14.69 4.97
CA PRO A 54 10.28 -15.98 4.48
C PRO A 54 9.14 -15.85 3.45
N SER A 55 8.25 -14.86 3.58
CA SER A 55 7.23 -14.53 2.58
C SER A 55 7.81 -14.25 1.18
N ARG A 56 8.97 -13.56 1.10
CA ARG A 56 9.67 -13.29 -0.17
C ARG A 56 10.25 -14.55 -0.83
N LYS A 57 10.27 -15.68 -0.13
CA LYS A 57 10.76 -16.98 -0.64
C LYS A 57 9.63 -17.99 -0.85
N LYS A 58 8.68 -18.06 0.06
CA LYS A 58 7.62 -19.07 0.07
C LYS A 58 6.41 -18.66 -0.76
N TRP A 59 6.00 -17.39 -0.67
CA TRP A 59 4.78 -16.88 -1.30
C TRP A 59 4.98 -16.47 -2.76
N ILE A 60 6.21 -16.56 -3.26
CA ILE A 60 6.60 -16.20 -4.62
C ILE A 60 7.15 -17.44 -5.30
N LYS A 61 6.80 -17.62 -6.57
CA LYS A 61 7.44 -18.58 -7.47
C LYS A 61 8.12 -17.82 -8.59
N GLN A 62 9.34 -18.24 -8.92
CA GLN A 62 10.06 -17.72 -10.08
C GLN A 62 9.54 -18.42 -11.34
N THR A 63 9.27 -17.65 -12.39
CA THR A 63 8.97 -18.15 -13.73
C THR A 63 10.01 -17.61 -14.71
N ASP A 64 10.06 -18.17 -15.91
CA ASP A 64 11.05 -17.81 -16.94
C ASP A 64 11.02 -16.31 -17.33
N SER A 65 9.94 -15.60 -17.02
CA SER A 65 9.74 -14.20 -17.43
C SER A 65 9.35 -13.23 -16.31
N SER A 66 8.98 -13.70 -15.12
CA SER A 66 8.61 -12.85 -13.98
C SER A 66 8.51 -13.57 -12.64
N GLU A 67 8.42 -12.80 -11.56
CA GLU A 67 7.95 -13.27 -10.25
C GLU A 67 6.42 -13.33 -10.22
N GLU A 68 5.87 -14.48 -9.82
CA GLU A 68 4.43 -14.68 -9.63
C GLU A 68 4.14 -15.14 -8.19
N ILE A 69 2.89 -14.97 -7.77
CA ILE A 69 2.44 -15.47 -6.48
C ILE A 69 2.39 -17.01 -6.54
N ASN A 70 2.94 -17.65 -5.51
CA ASN A 70 2.88 -19.10 -5.35
C ASN A 70 1.51 -19.51 -4.80
N LEU A 71 0.49 -19.45 -5.67
CA LEU A 71 -0.89 -19.76 -5.33
C LEU A 71 -1.06 -21.18 -4.77
N ASP A 72 -0.29 -22.14 -5.28
CA ASP A 72 -0.38 -23.54 -4.85
C ASP A 72 0.07 -23.68 -3.39
N PHE A 73 1.23 -23.10 -3.03
CA PHE A 73 1.69 -23.08 -1.63
C PHE A 73 0.71 -22.36 -0.69
N ILE A 74 0.18 -21.20 -1.11
CA ILE A 74 -0.76 -20.44 -0.28
C ILE A 74 -2.06 -21.23 -0.07
N SER A 75 -2.58 -21.88 -1.12
CA SER A 75 -3.79 -22.70 -1.03
C SER A 75 -3.56 -23.93 -0.14
N ASP A 76 -2.44 -24.64 -0.32
CA ASP A 76 -2.11 -25.83 0.48
C ASP A 76 -1.96 -25.50 1.97
N LYS A 77 -1.32 -24.37 2.30
CA LYS A 77 -1.02 -24.00 3.69
C LYS A 77 -2.16 -23.25 4.38
N TYR A 78 -2.88 -22.39 3.66
CA TYR A 78 -3.82 -21.43 4.22
C TYR A 78 -5.22 -21.50 3.59
N GLY A 79 -5.46 -22.38 2.61
CA GLY A 79 -6.71 -22.40 1.82
C GLY A 79 -7.98 -22.58 2.65
N ASN A 80 -7.91 -23.28 3.77
CA ASN A 80 -9.04 -23.49 4.70
C ASN A 80 -9.35 -22.26 5.57
N MET A 81 -8.52 -21.22 5.54
CA MET A 81 -8.77 -20.00 6.31
C MET A 81 -9.93 -19.22 5.70
N LYS A 82 -10.73 -18.61 6.58
CA LYS A 82 -11.79 -17.69 6.20
C LYS A 82 -11.19 -16.29 6.06
N VAL A 83 -11.40 -15.65 4.91
CA VAL A 83 -10.80 -14.36 4.57
C VAL A 83 -11.87 -13.33 4.20
N PRO A 84 -11.66 -12.05 4.54
CA PRO A 84 -12.52 -10.96 4.07
C PRO A 84 -12.35 -10.77 2.57
N LEU A 85 -13.45 -10.62 1.85
CA LEU A 85 -13.48 -10.34 0.42
C LEU A 85 -14.33 -9.11 0.17
N MET A 86 -13.71 -8.09 -0.42
CA MET A 86 -14.31 -6.82 -0.75
C MET A 86 -14.51 -6.71 -2.27
N ASP A 87 -15.67 -6.21 -2.67
CA ASP A 87 -15.88 -5.61 -4.00
C ASP A 87 -16.06 -4.09 -3.81
N GLU A 88 -14.99 -3.35 -4.04
CA GLU A 88 -14.95 -1.89 -3.87
C GLU A 88 -15.93 -1.15 -4.80
N ALA A 89 -16.28 -1.72 -5.96
CA ALA A 89 -17.16 -1.04 -6.91
C ALA A 89 -18.63 -1.03 -6.44
N CYS A 90 -19.05 -2.03 -5.68
CA CYS A 90 -20.42 -2.11 -5.15
C CYS A 90 -20.51 -1.99 -3.63
N GLY A 91 -19.37 -1.92 -2.91
CA GLY A 91 -19.33 -1.86 -1.45
C GLY A 91 -19.74 -3.17 -0.77
N ASP A 92 -19.66 -4.31 -1.46
CA ASP A 92 -20.01 -5.62 -0.91
C ASP A 92 -18.84 -6.19 -0.10
N TYR A 93 -19.14 -6.64 1.12
CA TYR A 93 -18.20 -7.26 2.04
C TYR A 93 -18.72 -8.62 2.47
N ARG A 94 -17.91 -9.66 2.28
CA ARG A 94 -18.24 -11.02 2.69
C ARG A 94 -17.03 -11.80 3.15
N THR A 95 -17.28 -12.91 3.83
CA THR A 95 -16.25 -13.86 4.24
C THR A 95 -16.30 -15.10 3.34
N VAL A 96 -15.16 -15.51 2.79
CA VAL A 96 -15.03 -16.68 1.91
C VAL A 96 -13.88 -17.58 2.36
N LEU A 97 -13.79 -18.82 1.86
CA LEU A 97 -12.57 -19.60 2.00
C LEU A 97 -11.47 -19.04 1.09
N LEU A 98 -10.24 -19.03 1.58
CA LEU A 98 -9.10 -18.59 0.77
C LEU A 98 -8.91 -19.46 -0.47
N SER A 99 -9.16 -20.77 -0.37
CA SER A 99 -9.13 -21.68 -1.51
C SER A 99 -10.08 -21.26 -2.63
N ASP A 100 -11.31 -20.86 -2.28
CA ASP A 100 -12.32 -20.43 -3.26
C ASP A 100 -11.89 -19.12 -3.93
N TYR A 101 -11.29 -18.20 -3.16
CA TYR A 101 -10.73 -16.98 -3.71
C TYR A 101 -9.54 -17.25 -4.64
N ILE A 102 -8.66 -18.19 -4.30
CA ILE A 102 -7.52 -18.57 -5.15
C ILE A 102 -8.01 -19.17 -6.48
N GLU A 103 -9.06 -19.99 -6.46
CA GLU A 103 -9.68 -20.49 -7.70
C GLU A 103 -10.28 -19.35 -8.53
N TYR A 104 -10.95 -18.38 -7.88
CA TYR A 104 -11.37 -17.15 -8.56
C TYR A 104 -10.19 -16.41 -9.21
N MET A 105 -9.05 -16.23 -8.50
CA MET A 105 -7.86 -15.57 -9.05
C MET A 105 -7.28 -16.30 -10.26
N LYS A 106 -7.28 -17.63 -10.25
CA LYS A 106 -6.80 -18.45 -11.38
C LYS A 106 -7.64 -18.23 -12.63
N LEU A 107 -8.96 -18.06 -12.46
CA LEU A 107 -9.90 -17.83 -13.55
C LEU A 107 -9.90 -16.38 -14.06
N HIS A 108 -9.57 -15.40 -13.22
CA HIS A 108 -9.73 -13.95 -13.53
C HIS A 108 -8.40 -13.19 -13.62
N LYS A 109 -7.33 -13.82 -14.12
CA LYS A 109 -5.98 -13.23 -14.17
C LYS A 109 -5.88 -11.90 -14.93
N ASP A 110 -6.79 -11.64 -15.88
CA ASP A 110 -6.71 -10.51 -16.81
C ASP A 110 -7.94 -9.57 -16.76
N VAL A 111 -8.83 -9.71 -15.78
CA VAL A 111 -10.09 -8.95 -15.75
C VAL A 111 -9.91 -7.63 -14.98
N ASP A 112 -10.24 -6.50 -15.62
CA ASP A 112 -10.23 -5.17 -14.99
C ASP A 112 -11.59 -4.80 -14.33
N ALA A 113 -12.68 -5.48 -14.69
CA ALA A 113 -14.03 -5.28 -14.14
C ALA A 113 -14.39 -6.37 -13.10
N ASP A 114 -15.10 -6.01 -12.03
CA ASP A 114 -15.47 -6.95 -10.92
C ASP A 114 -14.25 -7.58 -10.21
N ALA A 115 -13.17 -6.80 -10.05
CA ALA A 115 -11.95 -7.25 -9.40
C ALA A 115 -12.13 -7.34 -7.87
N LYS A 116 -12.31 -8.56 -7.37
CA LYS A 116 -12.49 -8.82 -5.93
C LYS A 116 -11.16 -8.80 -5.19
N TYR A 117 -11.17 -8.23 -3.98
CA TYR A 117 -9.96 -7.96 -3.22
C TYR A 117 -10.06 -8.58 -1.82
N VAL A 118 -9.14 -9.49 -1.49
CA VAL A 118 -8.94 -9.86 -0.09
C VAL A 118 -8.15 -8.73 0.56
N LYS A 119 -8.82 -8.01 1.46
CA LYS A 119 -8.31 -6.76 2.05
C LYS A 119 -8.67 -6.75 3.54
N ASP A 120 -7.81 -6.13 4.33
CA ASP A 120 -7.94 -6.04 5.79
C ASP A 120 -7.97 -7.42 6.46
N TRP A 121 -7.28 -8.41 5.86
CA TRP A 121 -7.19 -9.75 6.44
C TRP A 121 -6.19 -9.78 7.59
N HIS A 122 -6.69 -10.02 8.80
CA HIS A 122 -5.95 -10.23 10.05
C HIS A 122 -5.14 -11.54 10.08
N PHE A 123 -4.28 -11.73 9.08
CA PHE A 123 -3.57 -12.99 8.83
C PHE A 123 -2.76 -13.47 10.04
N GLN A 124 -2.07 -12.58 10.76
CA GLN A 124 -1.22 -12.99 11.87
C GLN A 124 -2.04 -13.53 13.04
N LYS A 125 -3.09 -12.80 13.43
CA LYS A 125 -4.07 -13.28 14.40
C LYS A 125 -4.75 -14.58 13.95
N ASP A 126 -5.25 -14.63 12.72
CA ASP A 126 -6.05 -15.77 12.23
C ASP A 126 -5.21 -17.04 12.01
N SER A 127 -3.95 -16.89 11.60
CA SER A 127 -3.03 -18.03 11.38
C SER A 127 -2.25 -18.43 12.64
N GLY A 128 -2.33 -17.63 13.71
CA GLY A 128 -1.49 -17.78 14.89
C GLY A 128 0.00 -17.52 14.63
N THR A 129 0.36 -16.93 13.50
CA THR A 129 1.76 -16.59 13.18
C THR A 129 2.12 -15.22 13.75
N SER A 130 3.30 -15.10 14.35
CA SER A 130 3.81 -13.82 14.84
C SER A 130 5.21 -13.59 14.32
N TYR A 131 5.33 -12.73 13.30
CA TYR A 131 6.58 -12.44 12.58
C TYR A 131 7.24 -13.64 11.88
N ASP A 132 6.55 -14.78 11.74
CA ASP A 132 7.12 -15.97 11.09
C ASP A 132 7.37 -15.78 9.59
N GLU A 133 6.61 -14.89 8.93
CA GLU A 133 6.70 -14.68 7.49
C GLU A 133 7.40 -13.36 7.11
N TYR A 134 7.74 -12.50 8.09
CA TYR A 134 8.48 -11.25 7.87
C TYR A 134 9.17 -10.73 9.14
N ASN A 135 10.21 -9.91 8.98
CA ASN A 135 10.94 -9.31 10.10
C ASN A 135 11.01 -7.78 9.98
N LEU A 136 10.85 -7.05 11.09
CA LEU A 136 10.86 -5.58 11.07
C LEU A 136 12.25 -4.98 11.29
N HIS A 137 12.61 -4.03 10.43
CA HIS A 137 13.68 -3.06 10.70
C HIS A 137 13.30 -2.14 11.86
N SER A 138 14.26 -1.69 12.68
CA SER A 138 13.97 -0.89 13.89
C SER A 138 13.14 0.36 13.64
N PHE A 139 13.28 0.98 12.46
CA PHE A 139 12.45 2.12 12.04
C PHE A 139 10.94 1.82 11.98
N LEU A 140 10.55 0.56 11.74
CA LEU A 140 9.16 0.13 11.61
C LEU A 140 8.60 -0.50 12.91
N ARG A 141 9.41 -0.61 13.97
CA ARG A 141 9.02 -1.28 15.23
C ARG A 141 8.28 -0.37 16.22
N PHE A 142 8.03 0.89 15.86
CA PHE A 142 7.24 1.83 16.66
C PHE A 142 5.75 1.52 16.53
N ASP A 143 5.38 0.33 16.99
CA ASP A 143 4.04 -0.22 16.89
C ASP A 143 3.40 -0.20 18.27
N TRP A 144 2.65 0.86 18.54
CA TRP A 144 1.99 1.06 19.84
C TRP A 144 0.66 0.31 19.93
N ILE A 145 0.10 -0.18 18.83
CA ILE A 145 -1.17 -0.93 18.90
C ILE A 145 -0.90 -2.39 19.18
N ASN A 146 0.11 -3.00 18.54
CA ASN A 146 0.35 -4.44 18.66
C ASN A 146 1.34 -4.81 19.78
N ASN A 147 2.05 -3.85 20.39
CA ASN A 147 3.00 -4.10 21.48
C ASN A 147 2.48 -3.73 22.87
N GLU A 148 1.18 -3.45 23.00
CA GLU A 148 0.58 -3.18 24.31
C GLU A 148 0.25 -4.49 25.04
N LYS A 149 0.12 -4.39 26.37
CA LYS A 149 -0.15 -5.56 27.22
C LYS A 149 -1.46 -6.28 26.87
N TRP A 150 -2.42 -5.55 26.30
CA TRP A 150 -3.75 -6.05 25.96
C TRP A 150 -3.83 -6.63 24.54
N SER A 151 -2.88 -6.34 23.64
CA SER A 151 -2.93 -6.70 22.21
C SER A 151 -2.83 -8.19 21.89
N ASN A 152 -2.57 -9.03 22.90
CA ASN A 152 -2.52 -10.49 22.76
C ASN A 152 -3.50 -11.20 23.72
N GLY A 153 -4.39 -10.44 24.37
CA GLY A 153 -5.42 -10.98 25.26
C GLY A 153 -6.71 -11.31 24.51
N ASN A 154 -7.55 -12.15 25.11
CA ASN A 154 -8.89 -12.46 24.59
C ASN A 154 -9.82 -11.23 24.56
N ASP A 155 -9.48 -10.19 25.34
CA ASP A 155 -10.22 -8.94 25.45
C ASP A 155 -9.65 -7.82 24.57
N ASP A 156 -8.75 -8.12 23.62
CA ASP A 156 -8.22 -7.13 22.68
C ASP A 156 -9.36 -6.53 21.84
N PRO A 157 -9.76 -5.27 22.08
CA PRO A 157 -10.91 -4.67 21.42
C PRO A 157 -10.58 -4.23 19.98
N LEU A 158 -9.30 -4.22 19.59
CA LEU A 158 -8.84 -3.70 18.30
C LEU A 158 -8.33 -4.81 17.36
N GLY A 159 -7.94 -5.96 17.91
CA GLY A 159 -7.27 -7.00 17.15
C GLY A 159 -5.86 -6.58 16.71
N ASP A 160 -5.22 -7.42 15.89
CA ASP A 160 -3.94 -7.04 15.32
C ASP A 160 -4.10 -6.00 14.21
N TYR A 161 -3.34 -4.91 14.30
CA TYR A 161 -3.34 -3.84 13.31
C TYR A 161 -2.38 -4.15 12.15
N ARG A 162 -2.49 -5.37 11.61
CA ARG A 162 -1.56 -5.96 10.66
C ARG A 162 -2.35 -6.77 9.65
N PHE A 163 -2.32 -6.32 8.40
CA PHE A 163 -3.22 -6.82 7.38
C PHE A 163 -2.47 -7.41 6.20
N VAL A 164 -3.00 -8.50 5.65
CA VAL A 164 -2.63 -9.00 4.33
C VAL A 164 -3.63 -8.49 3.31
N TYR A 165 -3.09 -7.92 2.23
CA TYR A 165 -3.84 -7.52 1.05
C TYR A 165 -3.46 -8.42 -0.12
N PHE A 166 -4.44 -9.13 -0.67
CA PHE A 166 -4.25 -10.13 -1.70
C PHE A 166 -5.31 -9.96 -2.79
N GLY A 167 -4.85 -9.48 -3.96
CA GLY A 167 -5.74 -8.97 -5.01
C GLY A 167 -5.25 -9.32 -6.41
N VAL A 168 -6.19 -9.38 -7.35
CA VAL A 168 -5.91 -9.44 -8.79
C VAL A 168 -5.66 -8.04 -9.37
N LYS A 169 -5.21 -7.96 -10.63
CA LYS A 169 -5.13 -6.69 -11.37
C LYS A 169 -6.48 -5.96 -11.31
N GLY A 170 -6.46 -4.63 -11.20
CA GLY A 170 -7.67 -3.81 -11.23
C GLY A 170 -8.36 -3.67 -9.87
N SER A 171 -8.08 -4.55 -8.92
CA SER A 171 -8.46 -4.32 -7.52
C SER A 171 -7.71 -3.11 -6.96
N TRP A 172 -8.36 -2.37 -6.08
CA TRP A 172 -7.86 -1.08 -5.61
C TRP A 172 -8.38 -0.77 -4.21
N THR A 173 -7.96 0.35 -3.66
CA THR A 173 -8.47 0.90 -2.41
C THR A 173 -8.80 2.36 -2.63
N ILE A 174 -9.99 2.75 -2.19
CA ILE A 174 -10.53 4.10 -2.31
C ILE A 174 -9.60 5.15 -1.70
N PHE A 175 -9.79 6.40 -2.08
CA PHE A 175 -9.09 7.54 -1.51
C PHE A 175 -9.42 7.69 -0.01
N HIS A 176 -8.40 7.54 0.84
CA HIS A 176 -8.55 7.59 2.29
C HIS A 176 -7.23 8.00 2.96
N SER A 177 -7.30 8.38 4.23
CA SER A 177 -6.15 8.32 5.14
C SER A 177 -6.34 7.16 6.10
N ASP A 178 -5.25 6.61 6.63
CA ASP A 178 -5.32 5.55 7.63
C ASP A 178 -6.11 6.03 8.85
N VAL A 179 -6.93 5.14 9.41
CA VAL A 179 -7.80 5.46 10.55
C VAL A 179 -6.98 5.71 11.81
N MET A 180 -7.62 6.32 12.81
CA MET A 180 -6.98 6.79 14.05
C MET A 180 -5.85 7.80 13.82
N SER A 181 -5.75 8.39 12.62
CA SER A 181 -4.60 9.21 12.22
C SER A 181 -3.28 8.49 12.48
N SER A 182 -3.26 7.17 12.29
CA SER A 182 -2.09 6.33 12.53
C SER A 182 -1.02 6.54 11.45
N TYR A 183 0.19 6.11 11.77
CA TYR A 183 1.21 5.85 10.77
C TYR A 183 1.04 4.41 10.30
N SER A 184 1.28 4.15 9.03
CA SER A 184 1.28 2.79 8.49
C SER A 184 2.50 2.53 7.62
N TRP A 185 2.69 1.25 7.28
CA TRP A 185 3.64 0.84 6.26
C TRP A 185 3.06 -0.32 5.46
N SER A 186 3.32 -0.33 4.16
CA SER A 186 2.84 -1.36 3.24
C SER A 186 4.04 -2.02 2.56
N ALA A 187 4.29 -3.29 2.88
CA ALA A 187 5.33 -4.09 2.22
C ALA A 187 4.75 -4.88 1.04
N ASN A 188 5.26 -4.63 -0.17
CA ASN A 188 4.77 -5.30 -1.36
C ASN A 188 5.58 -6.57 -1.63
N ILE A 189 5.00 -7.74 -1.38
CA ILE A 189 5.71 -9.02 -1.54
C ILE A 189 5.85 -9.41 -3.02
N CYS A 190 4.77 -9.31 -3.80
CA CYS A 190 4.73 -9.70 -5.21
C CYS A 190 3.83 -8.74 -6.00
N GLY A 191 4.09 -8.59 -7.31
CA GLY A 191 3.34 -7.69 -8.18
C GLY A 191 3.73 -6.23 -8.00
N ARG A 192 2.90 -5.32 -8.50
CA ARG A 192 3.17 -3.87 -8.50
C ARG A 192 1.93 -3.12 -8.03
N LYS A 193 2.13 -2.06 -7.25
CA LYS A 193 1.05 -1.20 -6.77
C LYS A 193 1.29 0.23 -7.24
N LEU A 194 0.28 0.84 -7.83
CA LEU A 194 0.30 2.25 -8.21
C LEU A 194 -0.33 3.07 -7.11
N TRP A 195 0.46 3.97 -6.55
CA TRP A 195 0.07 4.85 -5.46
C TRP A 195 -0.17 6.26 -5.98
N TYR A 196 -1.20 6.89 -5.42
CA TYR A 196 -1.42 8.32 -5.48
C TYR A 196 -1.41 8.84 -4.05
N PHE A 197 -0.50 9.75 -3.74
CA PHE A 197 -0.39 10.41 -2.43
C PHE A 197 -0.85 11.86 -2.55
N VAL A 198 -1.59 12.31 -1.55
CA VAL A 198 -2.05 13.69 -1.40
C VAL A 198 -1.53 14.21 -0.06
N PRO A 199 -0.74 15.31 -0.05
CA PRO A 199 -0.26 15.90 1.18
C PRO A 199 -1.41 16.29 2.13
N PRO A 200 -1.22 16.20 3.46
CA PRO A 200 -2.22 16.63 4.43
C PRO A 200 -2.69 18.07 4.18
N GLY A 201 -3.99 18.30 4.21
CA GLY A 201 -4.66 19.55 3.88
C GLY A 201 -5.06 19.70 2.41
N ASN A 202 -4.46 18.91 1.50
CA ASN A 202 -4.78 18.96 0.06
C ASN A 202 -5.86 17.95 -0.34
N GLU A 203 -6.29 17.05 0.54
CA GLU A 203 -7.46 16.19 0.33
C GLU A 203 -8.73 17.00 0.03
N GLU A 204 -8.82 18.24 0.52
CA GLU A 204 -9.94 19.16 0.32
C GLU A 204 -10.26 19.43 -1.16
N PHE A 205 -9.27 19.36 -2.06
CA PHE A 205 -9.52 19.47 -3.50
C PHE A 205 -10.43 18.35 -4.02
N PHE A 206 -10.44 17.22 -3.34
CA PHE A 206 -11.19 16.01 -3.67
C PHE A 206 -12.43 15.83 -2.80
N ARG A 207 -12.80 16.84 -1.99
CA ARG A 207 -14.04 16.81 -1.20
C ARG A 207 -15.25 16.69 -2.13
N ARG A 208 -16.08 15.69 -1.89
CA ARG A 208 -17.34 15.50 -2.60
C ARG A 208 -18.43 16.35 -1.96
N ASP A 209 -18.55 16.25 -0.64
CA ASP A 209 -19.57 16.92 0.16
C ASP A 209 -19.14 16.95 1.65
N ARG A 210 -20.08 17.22 2.56
CA ARG A 210 -19.82 17.25 4.02
C ARG A 210 -19.52 15.87 4.61
N ASN A 211 -19.92 14.81 3.92
CA ASN A 211 -19.82 13.42 4.36
C ASN A 211 -18.58 12.71 3.82
N GLY A 212 -17.76 13.36 2.98
CA GLY A 212 -16.46 12.80 2.60
C GLY A 212 -15.88 13.30 1.29
N PHE A 213 -14.92 12.53 0.79
CA PHE A 213 -14.17 12.77 -0.43
C PHE A 213 -14.69 11.87 -1.55
N ILE A 214 -14.34 12.17 -2.79
CA ILE A 214 -14.57 11.24 -3.90
C ILE A 214 -13.74 9.97 -3.67
N GLU A 215 -14.27 8.82 -4.07
CA GLU A 215 -13.61 7.52 -3.86
C GLU A 215 -12.42 7.31 -4.82
N ASP A 216 -12.57 7.73 -6.09
CA ASP A 216 -11.52 7.64 -7.10
C ASP A 216 -11.05 9.02 -7.56
N ILE A 217 -9.88 9.47 -7.12
CA ILE A 217 -9.32 10.78 -7.51
C ILE A 217 -8.89 10.87 -8.98
N ARG A 218 -8.83 9.74 -9.70
CA ARG A 218 -8.49 9.70 -11.15
C ARG A 218 -9.58 10.27 -12.04
N ILE A 219 -10.79 10.46 -11.52
CA ILE A 219 -11.87 11.16 -12.23
C ILE A 219 -11.68 12.68 -12.22
N ALA A 220 -10.80 13.20 -11.34
CA ALA A 220 -10.54 14.62 -11.14
C ALA A 220 -9.06 14.98 -11.36
N LYS A 221 -8.45 14.45 -12.44
CA LYS A 221 -7.03 14.63 -12.79
C LYS A 221 -6.63 16.10 -12.96
N GLU A 222 -7.56 16.94 -13.39
CA GLU A 222 -7.36 18.38 -13.55
C GLU A 222 -6.99 19.08 -12.22
N LYS A 223 -7.33 18.48 -11.08
CA LYS A 223 -6.99 19.01 -9.75
C LYS A 223 -5.61 18.58 -9.25
N TRP A 224 -5.00 17.57 -9.86
CA TRP A 224 -3.81 16.91 -9.31
C TRP A 224 -2.62 17.84 -9.11
N LEU A 225 -2.37 18.71 -10.10
CA LEU A 225 -1.28 19.69 -10.02
C LEU A 225 -1.48 20.67 -8.86
N LYS A 226 -2.72 21.12 -8.62
CA LYS A 226 -3.05 22.06 -7.54
C LYS A 226 -3.01 21.38 -6.16
N ALA A 227 -3.47 20.13 -6.11
CA ALA A 227 -3.46 19.32 -4.89
C ALA A 227 -2.09 18.69 -4.58
N ASN A 228 -1.07 18.94 -5.40
CA ASN A 228 0.26 18.33 -5.27
C ASN A 228 0.21 16.80 -5.19
N VAL A 229 -0.64 16.17 -6.02
CA VAL A 229 -0.72 14.71 -6.06
C VAL A 229 0.61 14.14 -6.53
N VAL A 230 1.15 13.19 -5.77
CA VAL A 230 2.36 12.47 -6.16
C VAL A 230 2.00 11.05 -6.54
N GLN A 231 2.44 10.62 -7.72
CA GLN A 231 2.19 9.29 -8.26
C GLN A 231 3.50 8.49 -8.31
N PHE A 232 3.47 7.24 -7.85
CA PHE A 232 4.60 6.33 -8.01
C PHE A 232 4.16 4.88 -8.04
N VAL A 233 5.01 4.02 -8.61
CA VAL A 233 4.82 2.56 -8.56
C VAL A 233 5.72 1.97 -7.48
N GLN A 234 5.12 1.23 -6.57
CA GLN A 234 5.80 0.35 -5.62
C GLN A 234 6.10 -0.99 -6.30
N LEU A 235 7.37 -1.40 -6.22
CA LEU A 235 7.91 -2.62 -6.82
C LEU A 235 7.95 -3.78 -5.81
N PRO A 236 8.13 -5.04 -6.25
CA PRO A 236 8.33 -6.16 -5.35
C PRO A 236 9.47 -5.91 -4.36
N GLY A 237 9.22 -6.26 -3.10
CA GLY A 237 10.11 -6.07 -1.96
C GLY A 237 10.13 -4.68 -1.33
N GLU A 238 9.68 -3.64 -2.02
CA GLU A 238 9.67 -2.28 -1.47
C GLU A 238 8.64 -2.13 -0.35
N ILE A 239 8.94 -1.27 0.64
CA ILE A 239 8.01 -0.89 1.70
C ILE A 239 7.67 0.60 1.54
N VAL A 240 6.38 0.95 1.43
CA VAL A 240 5.92 2.34 1.49
C VAL A 240 5.65 2.67 2.95
N PHE A 241 6.27 3.72 3.48
CA PHE A 241 5.96 4.31 4.78
C PHE A 241 4.95 5.44 4.57
N VAL A 242 3.80 5.34 5.22
CA VAL A 242 2.67 6.28 5.14
C VAL A 242 2.57 7.02 6.48
N PRO A 243 2.93 8.30 6.55
CA PRO A 243 2.76 9.08 7.76
C PRO A 243 1.30 9.45 7.98
N SER A 244 1.01 9.88 9.20
CA SER A 244 -0.33 10.30 9.62
C SER A 244 -0.96 11.33 8.68
N ASN A 245 -2.24 11.12 8.38
CA ASN A 245 -3.10 11.99 7.57
C ASN A 245 -2.64 12.21 6.12
N TRP A 246 -1.70 11.41 5.62
CA TRP A 246 -1.43 11.36 4.19
C TRP A 246 -2.54 10.59 3.49
N TYR A 247 -3.42 11.33 2.82
CA TYR A 247 -4.45 10.72 2.01
C TYR A 247 -3.83 10.03 0.80
N HIS A 248 -4.33 8.85 0.47
CA HIS A 248 -3.78 8.04 -0.59
C HIS A 248 -4.81 7.11 -1.21
N GLN A 249 -4.49 6.67 -2.43
CA GLN A 249 -5.28 5.72 -3.22
C GLN A 249 -4.32 4.72 -3.88
N VAL A 250 -4.67 3.43 -3.87
CA VAL A 250 -3.76 2.36 -4.32
C VAL A 250 -4.46 1.46 -5.32
N HIS A 251 -3.76 1.16 -6.42
CA HIS A 251 -4.26 0.30 -7.50
C HIS A 251 -3.31 -0.86 -7.74
N ASN A 252 -3.81 -2.10 -7.73
CA ASN A 252 -3.02 -3.28 -8.04
C ASN A 252 -2.83 -3.39 -9.57
N LEU A 253 -1.57 -3.43 -9.99
CA LEU A 253 -1.17 -3.49 -11.40
C LEU A 253 -0.75 -4.90 -11.82
N VAL A 254 -0.66 -5.12 -13.14
CA VAL A 254 -0.05 -6.34 -13.71
C VAL A 254 1.44 -6.38 -13.40
N GLY A 255 1.97 -7.60 -13.22
CA GLY A 255 3.40 -7.88 -13.10
C GLY A 255 4.25 -7.48 -14.32
N ARG A 256 3.66 -7.16 -15.48
CA ARG A 256 4.44 -6.76 -16.67
C ARG A 256 4.74 -5.25 -16.68
N ARG A 257 6.01 -4.91 -16.87
CA ARG A 257 6.43 -3.58 -17.33
C ARG A 257 5.91 -3.38 -18.76
N HIS A 258 4.78 -2.72 -18.93
CA HIS A 258 4.52 -2.03 -20.19
C HIS A 258 5.02 -0.60 -19.99
N PHE A 259 6.30 -0.38 -20.26
CA PHE A 259 6.77 0.94 -20.66
C PHE A 259 6.61 0.98 -22.18
N ASN A 260 5.68 1.81 -22.65
CA ASN A 260 5.80 2.42 -23.98
C ASN A 260 6.53 3.74 -23.80
#